data_AF-A0A5N6AF53-F1
#
_entry.id   AF-A0A5N6AF53-F1
#
_cell.length_a   1.000
_cell.length_b   1.000
_cell.length_c   1.000
_cell.angle_alpha   90.00
_cell.angle_beta   90.00
_cell.angle_gamma   90.00
#
_symmetry.space_group_name_H-M   'P 1'
#
loop_
_entity.id
_entity.type
_entity.pdbx_description
1 polymer ?
#
loop_
_entity_poly.entity_id
_entity_poly.type
_entity_poly.pdbx_seq_one_letter_code
_entity_poly.pdbx_strand_id
1 'polypeptide(L)'
;MNIRGISLGDFSAITEEVSDRSYGGNVTVAGDAHPVRQRNAIVARLRVSDSRGQGARTSASGRHGPYACWHVVRDVLRQMFALAPDATVRTALQTYRGESGFLRDYPGTAYQNVGSGMHPAHMPDLCVTAGCGDQGAMSPRAPEENATPTQLDDNDVLARIERELRSVDRMPLPALAFEGPDSLQGVPDLAYLGR
;
A
#
# COMPACT_ATOMS: atom_id res chain seq x y z
N MET A 1 2.41 -4.13 13.36
CA MET A 1 1.08 -4.76 13.43
C MET A 1 1.16 -6.15 12.83
N ASN A 2 0.36 -7.08 13.35
CA ASN A 2 0.20 -8.42 12.79
C ASN A 2 -1.19 -8.48 12.17
N ILE A 3 -1.27 -8.76 10.88
CA ILE A 3 -2.51 -8.70 10.11
C ILE A 3 -2.77 -10.08 9.49
N ARG A 4 -4.02 -10.53 9.51
CA ARG A 4 -4.47 -11.79 8.89
C ARG A 4 -5.60 -11.53 7.91
N GLY A 5 -5.68 -12.34 6.87
CA GLY A 5 -6.75 -12.26 5.87
C GLY A 5 -6.48 -11.28 4.73
N ILE A 6 -5.24 -10.79 4.59
CA ILE A 6 -4.82 -9.94 3.46
C ILE A 6 -3.35 -10.22 3.10
N SER A 7 -3.01 -10.09 1.82
CA SER A 7 -1.63 -10.23 1.36
C SER A 7 -0.79 -8.98 1.67
N LEU A 8 0.54 -9.12 1.64
CA LEU A 8 1.44 -7.97 1.78
C LEU A 8 1.34 -7.02 0.59
N GLY A 9 1.05 -7.55 -0.60
CA GLY A 9 0.86 -6.76 -1.82
C GLY A 9 -0.36 -5.84 -1.69
N ASP A 10 -1.51 -6.40 -1.33
CA ASP A 10 -2.74 -5.61 -1.17
C ASP A 10 -2.61 -4.58 -0.05
N PHE A 11 -2.00 -4.95 1.08
CA PHE A 11 -1.78 -4.00 2.18
C PHE A 11 -0.86 -2.84 1.75
N SER A 12 0.16 -3.11 0.96
CA SER A 12 1.05 -2.07 0.40
C SER A 12 0.30 -1.17 -0.58
N ALA A 13 -0.49 -1.75 -1.49
CA ALA A 13 -1.29 -1.01 -2.47
C ALA A 13 -2.34 -0.10 -1.80
N ILE A 14 -3.04 -0.59 -0.77
CA ILE A 14 -3.96 0.22 0.03
C ILE A 14 -3.22 1.37 0.70
N THR A 15 -2.04 1.10 1.26
CA THR A 15 -1.24 2.13 1.94
C THR A 15 -0.81 3.22 0.97
N GLU A 16 -0.36 2.85 -0.23
CA GLU A 16 0.01 3.76 -1.31
C GLU A 16 -1.20 4.61 -1.77
N GLU A 17 -2.36 3.99 -2.03
CA GLU A 17 -3.58 4.71 -2.40
C GLU A 17 -3.99 5.75 -1.34
N VAL A 18 -3.99 5.36 -0.06
CA VAL A 18 -4.28 6.28 1.05
C VAL A 18 -3.24 7.39 1.13
N SER A 19 -1.97 7.04 0.97
CA SER A 19 -0.84 7.97 1.01
C SER A 19 -0.97 9.07 -0.02
N ASP A 20 -1.19 8.70 -1.28
CA ASP A 20 -1.29 9.63 -2.40
C ASP A 20 -2.53 10.51 -2.29
N ARG A 21 -3.68 9.91 -1.94
CA ARG A 21 -4.96 10.61 -1.91
C ARG A 21 -5.05 11.63 -0.77
N SER A 22 -4.56 11.28 0.42
CA SER A 22 -4.88 12.04 1.65
C SER A 22 -3.65 12.58 2.38
N TYR A 23 -2.44 12.15 2.01
CA TYR A 23 -1.21 12.45 2.74
C TYR A 23 -0.05 12.86 1.82
N GLY A 24 -0.32 13.18 0.56
CA GLY A 24 0.67 13.66 -0.41
C GLY A 24 1.84 12.69 -0.66
N GLY A 25 1.59 11.39 -0.62
CA GLY A 25 2.62 10.36 -0.81
C GLY A 25 3.56 10.18 0.39
N ASN A 26 3.27 10.80 1.55
CA ASN A 26 4.16 10.79 2.69
C ASN A 26 4.16 9.47 3.49
N VAL A 27 3.12 8.65 3.36
CA VAL A 27 2.94 7.40 4.11
C VAL A 27 3.51 6.22 3.33
N THR A 28 4.26 5.35 4.01
CA THR A 28 4.86 4.15 3.41
C THR A 28 4.73 2.94 4.33
N VAL A 29 4.83 1.74 3.74
CA VAL A 29 5.04 0.50 4.51
C VAL A 29 6.53 0.35 4.82
N ALA A 30 6.87 0.04 6.06
CA ALA A 30 8.26 -0.17 6.47
C ALA A 30 8.90 -1.33 5.70
N GLY A 31 10.16 -1.16 5.28
CA GLY A 31 10.89 -2.17 4.49
C GLY A 31 11.18 -3.50 5.20
N ASP A 32 10.91 -3.60 6.51
CA ASP A 32 10.98 -4.86 7.25
C ASP A 32 9.64 -5.64 7.27
N ALA A 33 8.63 -5.16 6.52
CA ALA A 33 7.36 -5.86 6.38
C ALA A 33 7.54 -7.18 5.61
N HIS A 34 6.92 -8.24 6.10
CA HIS A 34 7.07 -9.58 5.52
C HIS A 34 5.86 -10.49 5.79
N PRO A 35 5.59 -11.47 4.90
CA PRO A 35 4.60 -12.50 5.16
C PRO A 35 5.12 -13.53 6.17
N VAL A 36 4.21 -14.03 7.01
CA VAL A 36 4.42 -15.10 7.97
C VAL A 36 3.77 -16.37 7.43
N ARG A 37 4.59 -17.21 6.77
CA ARG A 37 4.14 -18.39 6.02
C ARG A 37 3.25 -19.36 6.81
N GLN A 38 3.51 -19.53 8.11
CA GLN A 38 2.80 -20.52 8.94
C GLN A 38 1.37 -20.11 9.32
N ARG A 39 0.98 -18.84 9.18
CA ARG A 39 -0.26 -18.31 9.79
C ARG A 39 -1.15 -17.52 8.84
N ASN A 40 -0.88 -17.55 7.54
CA ASN A 40 -1.53 -16.71 6.53
C ASN A 40 -1.67 -15.26 7.03
N ALA A 41 -0.55 -14.71 7.50
CA ALA A 41 -0.48 -13.44 8.19
C ALA A 41 0.66 -12.60 7.63
N ILE A 42 0.60 -11.28 7.82
CA ILE A 42 1.71 -10.37 7.53
C ILE A 42 2.10 -9.62 8.80
N VAL A 43 3.38 -9.29 8.89
CA VAL A 43 3.88 -8.31 9.87
C VAL A 43 4.27 -7.07 9.09
N ALA A 44 3.62 -5.95 9.41
CA ALA A 44 3.85 -4.68 8.72
C ALA A 44 3.86 -3.52 9.72
N ARG A 45 4.44 -2.39 9.33
CA ARG A 45 4.40 -1.12 10.07
C ARG A 45 4.21 0.01 9.09
N LEU A 46 3.38 0.98 9.44
CA LEU A 46 3.26 2.23 8.69
C LEU A 46 4.35 3.20 9.15
N ARG A 47 4.95 3.89 8.20
CA ARG A 47 5.97 4.92 8.39
C ARG A 47 5.59 6.16 7.59
N VAL A 48 6.29 7.23 7.89
CA VAL A 48 6.28 8.45 7.07
C VAL A 48 7.68 8.75 6.57
N SER A 49 7.77 9.29 5.36
CA SER A 49 9.03 9.68 4.71
C SER A 49 9.52 11.04 5.22
N ASP A 50 8.60 11.97 5.42
CA ASP A 50 8.79 13.26 6.07
C ASP A 50 8.09 13.30 7.44
N SER A 51 8.90 13.36 8.49
CA SER A 51 8.45 13.44 9.89
C SER A 51 7.75 14.74 10.30
N ARG A 52 7.73 15.74 9.41
CA ARG A 52 6.98 17.00 9.56
C ARG A 52 5.82 17.13 8.58
N GLY A 53 5.72 16.21 7.62
CA GLY A 53 4.69 16.19 6.60
C GLY A 53 3.35 15.67 7.12
N GLN A 54 2.36 15.67 6.22
CA GLN A 54 1.03 15.16 6.51
C GLN A 54 1.08 13.69 6.93
N GLY A 55 0.26 13.32 7.91
CA GLY A 55 0.22 11.95 8.41
C GLY A 55 1.35 11.60 9.38
N ALA A 56 2.27 12.52 9.69
CA ALA A 56 3.29 12.32 10.70
C ALA A 56 2.76 12.61 12.12
N ARG A 57 3.32 11.93 13.11
CA ARG A 57 3.15 12.26 14.53
C ARG A 57 4.48 12.40 15.25
N THR A 58 4.45 13.11 16.37
CA THR A 58 5.54 13.15 17.34
C THR A 58 5.47 11.96 18.30
N SER A 59 6.58 11.73 19.02
CA SER A 59 6.56 10.92 20.24
C SER A 59 5.85 11.67 21.37
N ALA A 60 5.53 10.98 22.47
CA ALA A 60 5.01 11.62 23.68
C ALA A 60 5.94 12.70 24.26
N SER A 61 7.24 12.68 23.94
CA SER A 61 8.21 13.70 24.33
C SER A 61 8.31 14.87 23.32
N GLY A 62 7.49 14.88 22.27
CA GLY A 62 7.53 15.87 21.18
C GLY A 62 8.62 15.61 20.11
N ARG A 63 9.36 14.49 20.18
CA ARG A 63 10.40 14.19 19.19
C ARG A 63 9.78 13.72 17.88
N HIS A 64 10.25 14.27 16.76
CA HIS A 64 9.90 13.81 15.42
C HIS A 64 10.61 12.49 15.05
N GLY A 65 9.93 11.65 14.29
CA GLY A 65 10.46 10.40 13.76
C GLY A 65 9.58 9.85 12.64
N PRO A 66 9.90 8.67 12.09
CA PRO A 66 9.15 8.05 10.99
C PRO A 66 7.88 7.36 11.54
N TYR A 67 7.04 8.11 12.24
CA TYR A 67 5.84 7.60 12.90
C TYR A 67 4.59 8.09 12.18
N ALA A 68 3.81 7.15 11.65
CA ALA A 68 2.46 7.46 11.17
C ALA A 68 1.56 7.89 12.34
N CYS A 69 0.75 8.91 12.11
CA CYS A 69 -0.23 9.41 13.06
C CYS A 69 -1.41 8.45 13.21
N TRP A 70 -2.24 8.72 14.22
CA TRP A 70 -3.45 7.93 14.46
C TRP A 70 -4.37 7.92 13.23
N HIS A 71 -4.63 9.08 12.62
CA HIS A 71 -5.51 9.20 11.45
C HIS A 71 -5.04 8.38 10.24
N VAL A 72 -3.73 8.32 9.97
CA VAL A 72 -3.18 7.46 8.91
C VAL A 72 -3.53 6.00 9.17
N VAL A 73 -3.33 5.52 10.40
CA VAL A 73 -3.67 4.14 10.77
C VAL A 73 -5.17 3.91 10.60
N ARG A 74 -6.02 4.86 10.98
CA ARG A 74 -7.48 4.78 10.80
C ARG A 74 -7.84 4.58 9.34
N ASP A 75 -7.33 5.43 8.45
CA ASP A 75 -7.75 5.49 7.06
C ASP A 75 -7.23 4.28 6.28
N VAL A 76 -5.99 3.85 6.54
CA VAL A 76 -5.43 2.60 5.97
C VAL A 76 -6.24 1.39 6.42
N LEU A 77 -6.52 1.26 7.73
CA LEU A 77 -7.29 0.11 8.21
C LEU A 77 -8.73 0.12 7.71
N ARG A 78 -9.35 1.30 7.58
CA ARG A 78 -10.70 1.43 7.03
C ARG A 78 -10.76 0.94 5.58
N GLN A 79 -9.82 1.35 4.73
CA GLN A 79 -9.75 0.83 3.35
C GLN A 79 -9.44 -0.67 3.31
N MET A 80 -8.53 -1.14 4.17
CA MET A 80 -8.20 -2.55 4.28
C MET A 80 -9.42 -3.40 4.66
N PHE A 81 -10.24 -2.95 5.61
CA PHE A 81 -11.45 -3.64 6.00
C PHE A 81 -12.57 -3.56 4.95
N ALA A 82 -12.62 -2.49 4.15
CA ALA A 82 -13.52 -2.43 3.00
C ALA A 82 -13.19 -3.51 1.95
N LEU A 83 -11.90 -3.83 1.75
CA LEU A 83 -11.45 -4.89 0.84
C LEU A 83 -11.56 -6.29 1.47
N ALA A 84 -11.22 -6.42 2.74
CA ALA A 84 -11.21 -7.69 3.48
C ALA A 84 -11.97 -7.55 4.81
N PRO A 85 -13.32 -7.63 4.80
CA PRO A 85 -14.16 -7.36 5.97
C PRO A 85 -13.91 -8.29 7.15
N ASP A 86 -13.44 -9.52 6.89
CA ASP A 86 -13.14 -10.54 7.91
C ASP A 86 -11.68 -10.54 8.39
N ALA A 87 -10.86 -9.60 7.90
CA ALA A 87 -9.47 -9.50 8.31
C ALA A 87 -9.33 -9.34 9.84
N THR A 88 -8.18 -9.68 10.39
CA THR A 88 -7.89 -9.44 11.81
C THR A 88 -6.59 -8.68 11.94
N VAL A 89 -6.61 -7.58 12.70
CA VAL A 89 -5.45 -6.71 12.89
C VAL A 89 -5.13 -6.64 14.36
N ARG A 90 -3.94 -7.10 14.75
CA ARG A 90 -3.39 -6.92 16.09
C ARG A 90 -2.36 -5.80 16.07
N THR A 91 -2.64 -4.77 16.86
CA THR A 91 -1.73 -3.64 17.12
C THR A 91 -1.15 -3.75 18.54
N ALA A 92 -0.36 -2.75 18.95
CA ALA A 92 0.11 -2.65 20.34
C ALA A 92 -1.01 -2.24 21.30
N LEU A 93 -2.01 -1.50 20.82
CA LEU A 93 -3.09 -0.93 21.66
C LEU A 93 -4.33 -1.82 21.70
N GLN A 94 -4.67 -2.44 20.57
CA GLN A 94 -5.91 -3.19 20.43
C GLN A 94 -5.84 -4.26 19.34
N THR A 95 -6.72 -5.26 19.44
CA THR A 95 -6.97 -6.24 18.38
C THR A 95 -8.34 -6.00 17.75
N TYR A 96 -8.37 -5.73 16.45
CA TYR A 96 -9.59 -5.54 15.67
C TYR A 96 -9.94 -6.82 14.93
N ARG A 97 -11.17 -7.31 15.14
CA ARG A 97 -11.69 -8.54 14.52
C ARG A 97 -12.77 -8.16 13.52
N GLY A 98 -12.41 -8.18 12.25
CA GLY A 98 -13.24 -7.70 11.16
C GLY A 98 -13.53 -6.20 11.21
N GLU A 99 -14.25 -5.73 10.19
CA GLU A 99 -14.63 -4.32 10.03
C GLU A 99 -15.48 -3.82 11.21
N SER A 100 -16.47 -4.61 11.65
CA SER A 100 -17.35 -4.24 12.75
C SER A 100 -16.59 -4.05 14.07
N GLY A 101 -15.62 -4.93 14.36
CA GLY A 101 -14.75 -4.80 15.51
C GLY A 101 -13.85 -3.57 15.42
N PHE A 102 -13.33 -3.27 14.24
CA PHE A 102 -12.56 -2.05 14.01
C PHE A 102 -13.40 -0.79 14.26
N LEU A 103 -14.57 -0.65 13.64
CA LEU A 103 -15.41 0.54 13.78
C LEU A 103 -15.85 0.78 15.23
N ARG A 104 -16.12 -0.29 15.98
CA ARG A 104 -16.49 -0.20 17.39
C ARG A 104 -15.29 0.17 18.28
N ASP A 105 -14.16 -0.50 18.09
CA ASP A 105 -13.07 -0.50 19.09
C ASP A 105 -11.99 0.56 18.78
N TYR A 106 -11.82 0.96 17.52
CA TYR A 106 -10.79 1.90 17.10
C TYR A 106 -10.94 3.30 17.74
N PRO A 107 -12.13 3.93 17.78
CA PRO A 107 -12.31 5.24 18.42
C PRO A 107 -11.87 5.24 19.89
N GLY A 108 -12.07 4.13 20.62
CA GLY A 108 -11.65 3.99 22.01
C GLY A 108 -10.13 4.06 22.21
N THR A 109 -9.33 3.78 21.17
CA THR A 109 -7.86 3.89 21.26
C THR A 109 -7.36 5.33 21.25
N ALA A 110 -8.19 6.29 20.82
CA ALA A 110 -7.85 7.71 20.84
C ALA A 110 -7.52 8.20 22.25
N TYR A 111 -8.24 7.72 23.26
CA TYR A 111 -8.15 8.17 24.65
C TYR A 111 -7.18 7.36 25.52
N GLN A 112 -6.46 6.39 24.95
CA GLN A 112 -5.48 5.64 25.71
C GLN A 112 -4.23 6.49 25.94
N ASN A 113 -3.74 6.54 27.19
CA ASN A 113 -2.49 7.21 27.50
C ASN A 113 -1.31 6.44 26.88
N VAL A 114 -0.59 7.10 25.98
CA VAL A 114 0.63 6.60 25.32
C VAL A 114 1.89 7.35 25.76
N GLY A 115 1.74 8.28 26.69
CA GLY A 115 2.82 9.00 27.35
C GLY A 115 3.24 8.36 28.67
N SER A 116 3.97 9.12 29.49
CA SER A 116 4.31 8.69 30.85
C SER A 116 3.15 8.98 31.80
N GLY A 117 3.22 8.43 33.02
CA GLY A 117 2.24 8.77 34.06
C GLY A 117 2.26 10.26 34.46
N MET A 118 3.42 10.93 34.35
CA MET A 118 3.56 12.36 34.67
C MET A 118 3.21 13.27 33.51
N HIS A 119 3.37 12.79 32.27
CA HIS A 119 3.07 13.52 31.05
C HIS A 119 2.21 12.63 30.14
N PRO A 120 0.90 12.51 30.45
CA PRO A 120 0.00 11.73 29.61
C PRO A 120 -0.09 12.36 28.22
N ALA A 121 -0.18 11.51 27.21
CA ALA A 121 -0.35 11.91 25.83
C ALA A 121 -1.33 10.98 25.14
N HIS A 122 -2.12 11.50 24.22
CA HIS A 122 -3.11 10.74 23.46
C HIS A 122 -2.72 10.73 21.97
N MET A 123 -3.00 9.62 21.30
CA MET A 123 -2.53 9.40 19.93
C MET A 123 -2.96 10.48 18.91
N PRO A 124 -4.20 11.00 18.92
CA PRO A 124 -4.61 12.07 18.02
C PRO A 124 -3.87 13.40 18.27
N ASP A 125 -3.61 13.73 19.54
CA ASP A 125 -2.96 14.98 19.95
C ASP A 125 -1.49 15.06 19.53
N LEU A 126 -0.87 13.91 19.24
CA LEU A 126 0.52 13.82 18.79
C LEU A 126 0.68 14.10 17.29
N CYS A 127 -0.40 14.31 16.55
CA CYS A 127 -0.35 14.59 15.12
C CYS A 127 0.34 15.94 14.84
N VAL A 128 1.24 15.97 13.84
CA VAL A 128 2.02 17.18 13.53
C VAL A 128 1.16 18.25 12.84
N THR A 129 0.24 17.83 11.97
CA THR A 129 -0.62 18.74 11.20
C THR A 129 -2.02 18.78 11.80
N ALA A 130 -2.57 19.97 12.03
CA ALA A 130 -3.97 20.15 12.42
C ALA A 130 -4.91 19.71 11.28
N GLY A 131 -6.04 19.07 11.59
CA GLY A 131 -7.00 18.57 10.60
C GLY A 131 -6.49 17.40 9.75
N CYS A 132 -5.46 16.69 10.23
CA CYS A 132 -4.92 15.52 9.55
C CYS A 132 -5.98 14.41 9.46
N GLY A 133 -6.27 13.95 8.23
CA GLY A 133 -7.30 12.94 7.97
C GLY A 133 -8.73 13.49 7.83
N ASP A 134 -8.93 14.81 7.87
CA ASP A 134 -10.24 15.45 7.61
C ASP A 134 -10.39 15.92 6.14
N GLN A 135 -9.27 16.05 5.44
CA GLN A 135 -9.18 16.58 4.06
C GLN A 135 -9.74 15.65 2.97
N GLY A 136 -10.17 14.45 3.35
CA GLY A 136 -10.74 13.48 2.43
C GLY A 136 -11.63 12.54 3.20
N ALA A 137 -12.84 13.00 3.54
CA ALA A 137 -13.92 12.07 3.85
C ALA A 137 -13.90 11.02 2.73
N MET A 138 -13.51 9.79 3.06
CA MET A 138 -13.65 8.65 2.17
C MET A 138 -15.11 8.64 1.76
N SER A 139 -15.43 9.21 0.60
CA SER A 139 -16.64 8.86 -0.08
C SER A 139 -16.50 7.34 -0.22
N PRO A 140 -17.40 6.55 0.41
CA PRO A 140 -17.34 5.11 0.24
C PRO A 140 -17.24 4.92 -1.26
N ARG A 141 -16.16 4.25 -1.71
CA ARG A 141 -16.10 3.80 -3.09
C ARG A 141 -17.37 2.98 -3.20
N ALA A 142 -18.39 3.54 -3.88
CA ALA A 142 -19.55 2.75 -4.23
C ALA A 142 -18.92 1.49 -4.84
N PRO A 143 -19.30 0.29 -4.40
CA PRO A 143 -18.86 -0.92 -5.11
C PRO A 143 -19.11 -0.57 -6.56
N GLU A 144 -18.05 -0.53 -7.38
CA GLU A 144 -18.14 -0.07 -8.77
C GLU A 144 -19.35 -0.80 -9.33
N GLU A 145 -20.47 -0.07 -9.41
CA GLU A 145 -21.75 -0.62 -9.80
C GLU A 145 -21.49 -0.94 -11.23
N ASN A 146 -21.21 -2.21 -11.48
CA ASN A 146 -20.92 -2.82 -12.75
C ASN A 146 -20.71 -1.74 -13.81
N ALA A 147 -19.44 -1.37 -14.04
CA ALA A 147 -19.08 -1.12 -15.42
C ALA A 147 -19.54 -2.40 -16.12
N THR A 148 -20.78 -2.36 -16.63
CA THR A 148 -21.38 -3.43 -17.41
C THR A 148 -20.24 -3.77 -18.33
N PRO A 149 -19.67 -4.99 -18.29
CA PRO A 149 -18.63 -5.31 -19.23
C PRO A 149 -19.30 -5.00 -20.56
N THR A 150 -18.85 -3.94 -21.22
CA THR A 150 -19.20 -3.70 -22.60
C THR A 150 -18.90 -5.06 -23.18
N GLN A 151 -19.93 -5.76 -23.65
CA GLN A 151 -19.74 -7.02 -24.35
C GLN A 151 -18.89 -6.62 -25.56
N LEU A 152 -17.58 -6.55 -25.34
CA LEU A 152 -16.59 -6.50 -26.36
C LEU A 152 -16.75 -7.88 -26.95
N ASP A 153 -17.40 -7.91 -28.11
CA ASP A 153 -17.48 -9.09 -28.94
C ASP A 153 -16.09 -9.72 -28.94
N ASP A 154 -15.98 -10.97 -28.48
CA ASP A 154 -14.69 -11.66 -28.39
C ASP A 154 -13.97 -11.62 -29.75
N ASN A 155 -14.73 -11.52 -30.86
CA ASN A 155 -14.21 -11.33 -32.20
C ASN A 155 -13.53 -9.97 -32.42
N ASP A 156 -14.03 -8.88 -31.82
CA ASP A 156 -13.41 -7.55 -31.91
C ASP A 156 -12.09 -7.47 -31.14
N VAL A 157 -12.03 -8.14 -29.98
CA VAL A 157 -10.80 -8.23 -29.17
C VAL A 157 -9.74 -9.03 -29.93
N LEU A 158 -10.11 -10.19 -30.47
CA LEU A 158 -9.20 -11.01 -31.28
C LEU A 158 -8.75 -10.28 -32.55
N ALA A 159 -9.67 -9.62 -33.26
CA ALA A 159 -9.33 -8.85 -34.46
C ALA A 159 -8.40 -7.66 -34.16
N ARG A 160 -8.51 -7.05 -32.98
CA ARG A 160 -7.59 -6.01 -32.52
C ARG A 160 -6.20 -6.58 -32.22
N ILE A 161 -6.13 -7.68 -31.47
CA ILE A 161 -4.86 -8.35 -31.12
C ILE A 161 -4.13 -8.79 -32.40
N GLU A 162 -4.83 -9.41 -33.35
CA GLU A 162 -4.22 -9.81 -34.62
C GLU A 162 -3.69 -8.61 -35.43
N ARG A 163 -4.41 -7.48 -35.41
CA ARG A 163 -3.98 -6.26 -36.10
C ARG A 163 -2.72 -5.68 -35.48
N GLU A 164 -2.63 -5.68 -34.16
CA GLU A 164 -1.44 -5.23 -33.43
C GLU A 164 -0.25 -6.16 -33.70
N LEU A 165 -0.44 -7.48 -33.66
CA LEU A 165 0.62 -8.45 -33.99
C LEU A 165 1.15 -8.29 -35.41
N ARG A 166 0.26 -8.15 -36.42
CA ARG A 166 0.66 -7.89 -37.81
C ARG A 166 1.36 -6.54 -37.98
N SER A 167 1.07 -5.55 -37.13
CA SER A 167 1.77 -4.28 -37.12
C SER A 167 3.20 -4.44 -36.62
N VAL A 168 3.40 -5.23 -35.56
CA VAL A 168 4.72 -5.51 -34.98
C VAL A 168 5.59 -6.30 -35.95
N ASP A 169 5.04 -7.29 -36.65
CA ASP A 169 5.78 -8.07 -37.67
C ASP A 169 6.27 -7.22 -38.85
N ARG A 170 5.64 -6.07 -39.10
CA ARG A 170 6.06 -5.13 -40.15
C ARG A 170 7.04 -4.08 -39.68
N MET A 171 7.30 -3.99 -38.37
CA MET A 171 8.32 -3.08 -37.86
C MET A 171 9.70 -3.69 -38.15
N PRO A 172 10.59 -2.96 -38.85
CA PRO A 172 11.96 -3.41 -39.00
C PRO A 172 12.57 -3.51 -37.60
N LEU A 173 12.93 -4.72 -37.19
CA LEU A 173 13.65 -4.91 -35.94
C LEU A 173 14.94 -4.09 -36.03
N PRO A 174 15.21 -3.20 -35.06
CA PRO A 174 16.48 -2.50 -35.04
C PRO A 174 17.59 -3.56 -35.01
N ALA A 175 18.62 -3.37 -35.84
CA ALA A 175 19.80 -4.22 -35.79
C ALA A 175 20.31 -4.23 -34.35
N LEU A 176 20.40 -5.41 -33.75
CA LEU A 176 20.98 -5.60 -32.42
C LEU A 176 22.45 -5.16 -32.50
N ALA A 177 22.70 -3.90 -32.12
CA ALA A 177 24.04 -3.40 -31.94
C ALA A 177 24.58 -4.00 -30.64
N PHE A 178 25.59 -4.84 -30.76
CA PHE A 178 26.30 -5.38 -29.60
C PHE A 178 27.15 -4.26 -29.00
N GLU A 179 26.67 -3.62 -27.93
CA GLU A 179 27.43 -2.65 -27.12
C GLU A 179 28.33 -3.36 -26.10
N GLY A 180 29.14 -4.33 -26.57
CA GLY A 180 30.15 -4.97 -25.74
C GLY A 180 31.56 -4.47 -26.05
N PRO A 181 32.54 -4.75 -25.18
CA PRO A 181 33.93 -4.40 -25.42
C PRO A 181 34.45 -5.03 -26.72
N ASP A 182 35.35 -4.33 -27.42
CA ASP A 182 35.91 -4.78 -28.71
C ASP A 182 36.52 -6.20 -28.64
N SER A 183 36.97 -6.63 -27.45
CA SER A 183 37.48 -7.98 -27.21
C SER A 183 36.46 -9.10 -27.40
N LEU A 184 35.17 -8.77 -27.52
CA LEU A 184 34.07 -9.72 -27.74
C LEU A 184 33.51 -9.66 -29.18
N GLN A 185 34.03 -8.80 -30.05
CA GLN A 185 33.65 -8.81 -31.48
C GLN A 185 34.13 -10.12 -32.13
N GLY A 186 33.19 -10.92 -32.62
CA GLY A 186 33.48 -12.20 -33.31
C GLY A 186 33.52 -13.43 -32.41
N VAL A 187 33.24 -13.29 -31.11
CA VAL A 187 33.02 -14.45 -30.23
C VAL A 187 31.63 -15.02 -30.54
N PRO A 188 31.50 -16.31 -30.92
CA PRO A 188 30.19 -16.91 -31.15
C PRO A 188 29.37 -16.85 -29.87
N ASP A 189 28.10 -16.43 -29.98
CA ASP A 189 27.20 -16.23 -28.86
C ASP A 189 27.02 -17.54 -28.06
N LEU A 190 27.70 -17.63 -26.92
CA LEU A 190 27.69 -18.81 -26.05
C LEU A 190 26.38 -18.94 -25.26
N ALA A 191 25.51 -17.93 -25.28
CA ALA A 191 24.25 -17.94 -24.52
C ALA A 191 23.22 -18.96 -25.06
N TYR A 192 23.44 -19.52 -26.26
CA TYR A 192 22.55 -20.49 -26.91
C TYR A 192 23.14 -21.89 -27.10
N LEU A 193 24.22 -22.25 -26.40
CA LEU A 193 24.65 -23.64 -26.30
C LEU A 193 23.99 -24.30 -25.09
N GLY A 194 22.70 -24.62 -25.27
CA GLY A 194 21.88 -25.31 -24.28
C GLY A 194 22.48 -26.66 -23.85
N ARG A 195 22.49 -26.86 -22.52
CA ARG A 195 22.43 -28.18 -21.88
C ARG A 195 21.12 -28.28 -21.12
#